data_AF-A0A8F3IUQ9-F1
#
_entry.id   AF-A0A8F3IUQ9-F1
#
_cell.length_a   1.000
_cell.length_b   1.000
_cell.length_c   1.000
_cell.angle_alpha   90.00
_cell.angle_beta   90.00
_cell.angle_gamma   90.00
#
_symmetry.space_group_name_H-M   'P 1'
#
loop_
_entity.id
_entity.type
_entity.pdbx_description
1 polymer ?
#
loop_
_entity_poly.entity_id
_entity_poly.type
_entity_poly.pdbx_seq_one_letter_code
_entity_poly.pdbx_strand_id
1 'polypeptide(L)'
;MTNFNFYTADKAYGELYFQFPKVFLYSDKYKDLSDSAKIAYMVFKDRLQYSIKNNWVDENNHVYFIFTINEMMKLWNCSNKKAIKIKKELEEKNLLLQINSGFDPKLKKNLPNKLYLADLEVESFEVYSYQNVAETLDNSGSVKSTPRQDEAETLDNSGSVKSTPRQNEAETLDNSGSVKSTHNQYKYLVKDIKDVKDQADFQNQQISKQFSKNEKATEQELIEQYVEENELVSAYGQETIQLVKNYSFSELEQFKVYIDKFYFGWKSAEKDTSIKINPYEKAALHDELANTFKRVIIQFKQGKTKNINNYLYVSLRNVFKDYAENQQENNTDLPPVPLDKWLG
;
A
#
# COMPACT_ATOMS: atom_id res chain seq x y z
N MET A 1 -35.07 -20.97 5.37
CA MET A 1 -34.30 -20.06 6.23
C MET A 1 -33.06 -19.66 5.45
N THR A 2 -32.94 -18.40 5.08
CA THR A 2 -31.78 -17.87 4.34
C THR A 2 -30.57 -17.88 5.26
N ASN A 3 -29.57 -18.71 4.94
CA ASN A 3 -28.33 -18.80 5.69
C ASN A 3 -27.41 -17.65 5.25
N PHE A 4 -27.68 -16.44 5.75
CA PHE A 4 -26.94 -15.22 5.41
C PHE A 4 -25.91 -14.93 6.50
N ASN A 5 -24.63 -14.84 6.11
CA ASN A 5 -23.55 -14.50 7.02
C ASN A 5 -23.47 -12.98 7.21
N PHE A 6 -24.13 -12.48 8.25
CA PHE A 6 -24.01 -11.09 8.64
C PHE A 6 -22.62 -10.79 9.18
N TYR A 7 -22.14 -9.58 8.89
CA TYR A 7 -20.96 -9.04 9.55
C TYR A 7 -21.29 -8.78 11.02
N THR A 8 -20.53 -9.40 11.93
CA THR A 8 -20.65 -9.13 13.36
C THR A 8 -19.71 -7.99 13.74
N ALA A 9 -20.04 -7.27 14.82
CA ALA A 9 -19.15 -6.23 15.34
C ALA A 9 -17.75 -6.79 15.64
N ASP A 10 -17.66 -8.03 16.14
CA ASP A 10 -16.38 -8.69 16.41
C ASP A 10 -15.54 -8.92 15.14
N LYS A 11 -16.18 -9.28 14.02
CA LYS A 11 -15.50 -9.35 12.72
C LYS A 11 -15.05 -7.97 12.25
N ALA A 12 -15.89 -6.95 12.43
CA ALA A 12 -15.55 -5.58 12.02
C ALA A 12 -14.36 -5.02 12.82
N TYR A 13 -14.28 -5.35 14.11
CA TYR A 13 -13.10 -5.01 14.93
C TYR A 13 -11.86 -5.83 14.53
N GLY A 14 -12.04 -7.08 14.10
CA GLY A 14 -10.96 -7.93 13.58
C GLY A 14 -10.35 -7.44 12.26
N GLU A 15 -11.08 -6.60 11.51
CA GLU A 15 -10.62 -5.99 10.26
C GLU A 15 -9.98 -4.60 10.45
N LEU A 16 -9.77 -4.15 11.69
CA LEU A 16 -9.04 -2.91 11.94
C LEU A 16 -7.53 -3.15 11.86
N TYR A 17 -6.90 -2.62 10.81
CA TYR A 17 -5.47 -2.71 10.60
C TYR A 17 -4.82 -1.36 10.35
N PHE A 18 -3.55 -1.26 10.70
CA PHE A 18 -2.71 -0.15 10.30
C PHE A 18 -2.09 -0.43 8.93
N GLN A 19 -2.11 0.57 8.05
CA GLN A 19 -1.47 0.47 6.73
C GLN A 19 0.05 0.65 6.86
N PHE A 20 0.82 -0.37 6.46
CA PHE A 20 2.28 -0.32 6.45
C PHE A 20 2.82 0.21 5.11
N PRO A 21 3.50 1.38 5.08
CA PRO A 21 4.10 1.90 3.86
C PRO A 21 5.33 1.10 3.42
N LYS A 22 5.26 0.47 2.24
CA LYS A 22 6.36 -0.32 1.66
C LYS A 22 7.67 0.48 1.52
N VAL A 23 7.58 1.79 1.31
CA VAL A 23 8.74 2.69 1.19
C VAL A 23 9.65 2.68 2.42
N PHE A 24 9.14 2.32 3.61
CA PHE A 24 9.96 2.16 4.82
C PHE A 24 10.93 0.99 4.78
N LEU A 25 10.76 0.04 3.85
CA LEU A 25 11.67 -1.08 3.64
C LEU A 25 12.71 -0.79 2.57
N TYR A 26 12.34 0.01 1.56
CA TYR A 26 13.11 0.10 0.32
C TYR A 26 13.80 1.45 0.10
N SER A 27 13.24 2.54 0.64
CA SER A 27 13.85 3.86 0.45
C SER A 27 15.09 4.03 1.31
N ASP A 28 16.18 4.50 0.72
CA ASP A 28 17.41 4.81 1.47
C ASP A 28 17.17 5.93 2.49
N LYS A 29 16.21 6.80 2.22
CA LYS A 29 15.81 7.86 3.15
C LYS A 29 15.24 7.30 4.46
N TYR A 30 14.44 6.25 4.38
CA TYR A 30 13.62 5.77 5.50
C TYR A 30 14.01 4.38 6.04
N LYS A 31 14.86 3.62 5.34
CA LYS A 31 15.27 2.26 5.75
C LYS A 31 15.86 2.22 7.16
N ASP A 32 16.62 3.26 7.54
CA ASP A 32 17.30 3.37 8.83
C ASP A 32 16.38 3.74 10.00
N LEU A 33 15.09 4.02 9.74
CA LEU A 33 14.13 4.23 10.82
C LEU A 33 14.00 2.97 11.66
N SER A 34 13.93 3.13 12.98
CA SER A 34 13.62 2.00 13.84
C SER A 34 12.22 1.45 13.56
N ASP A 35 12.02 0.17 13.82
CA ASP A 35 10.70 -0.46 13.68
C ASP A 35 9.65 0.24 14.55
N SER A 36 10.06 0.73 15.72
CA SER A 36 9.18 1.53 16.59
C SER A 36 8.78 2.86 15.96
N ALA A 37 9.68 3.52 15.23
CA ALA A 37 9.36 4.75 14.48
C ALA A 37 8.46 4.49 13.27
N LYS A 38 8.70 3.41 12.52
CA LYS A 38 7.82 2.96 11.44
C LYS A 38 6.40 2.70 11.96
N ILE A 39 6.28 2.02 13.10
CA ILE A 39 4.99 1.79 13.77
C ILE A 39 4.35 3.08 14.25
N ALA A 40 5.13 4.01 14.83
CA ALA A 40 4.64 5.32 15.24
C ALA A 40 4.05 6.13 14.09
N TYR A 41 4.70 6.12 12.93
CA TYR A 41 4.16 6.77 11.74
C TYR A 41 2.79 6.21 11.36
N MET A 42 2.62 4.88 11.33
CA MET A 42 1.35 4.25 10.97
C MET A 42 0.22 4.62 11.94
N VAL A 43 0.52 4.63 13.24
CA VAL A 43 -0.44 5.06 14.28
C VAL A 43 -0.81 6.52 14.11
N PHE A 44 0.16 7.39 13.86
CA PHE A 44 -0.10 8.81 13.66
C PHE A 44 -0.94 9.07 12.41
N LYS A 45 -0.71 8.31 11.35
CA LYS A 45 -1.51 8.38 10.13
C LYS A 45 -2.98 8.02 10.38
N ASP A 46 -3.24 6.98 11.17
CA ASP A 46 -4.60 6.63 11.61
C ASP A 46 -5.22 7.76 12.46
N ARG A 47 -4.43 8.35 13.36
CA ARG A 47 -4.88 9.48 14.19
C ARG A 47 -5.24 10.73 13.40
N LEU A 48 -4.72 10.93 12.19
CA LEU A 48 -5.16 12.03 11.32
C LEU A 48 -6.66 11.93 10.99
N GLN A 49 -7.21 10.72 10.83
CA GLN A 49 -8.65 10.55 10.61
C GLN A 49 -9.47 11.07 11.80
N TYR A 50 -8.98 10.82 13.02
CA TYR A 50 -9.57 11.35 14.24
C TYR A 50 -9.45 12.89 14.31
N SER A 51 -8.32 13.45 13.89
CA SER A 51 -8.13 14.91 13.84
C SER A 51 -9.08 15.61 12.87
N ILE A 52 -9.31 15.03 11.68
CA ILE A 52 -10.28 15.55 10.71
C ILE A 52 -11.69 15.58 11.30
N LYS A 53 -12.10 14.50 11.98
CA LYS A 53 -13.41 14.43 12.67
C LYS A 53 -13.58 15.51 13.75
N ASN A 54 -12.49 15.95 14.37
CA ASN A 54 -12.50 17.00 15.38
C ASN A 54 -12.20 18.41 14.83
N ASN A 55 -12.14 18.57 13.50
CA ASN A 55 -11.78 19.82 12.83
C ASN A 55 -10.43 20.41 13.32
N TRP A 56 -9.46 19.55 13.61
CA TRP A 56 -8.10 19.98 13.96
C TRP A 56 -7.29 20.28 12.69
N VAL A 57 -7.63 21.41 12.09
CA VAL A 57 -7.04 21.93 10.86
C VAL A 57 -6.57 23.36 11.13
N ASP A 58 -5.39 23.72 10.65
CA ASP A 58 -4.86 25.08 10.77
C ASP A 58 -5.41 26.02 9.68
N GLU A 59 -5.01 27.28 9.72
CA GLU A 59 -5.45 28.32 8.76
C GLU A 59 -5.02 28.05 7.31
N ASN A 60 -3.99 27.22 7.13
CA ASN A 60 -3.43 26.83 5.84
C ASN A 60 -3.99 25.50 5.33
N ASN A 61 -5.03 24.98 5.97
CA ASN A 61 -5.66 23.69 5.65
C ASN A 61 -4.74 22.47 5.88
N HIS A 62 -3.79 22.56 6.81
CA HIS A 62 -3.00 21.41 7.27
C HIS A 62 -3.64 20.78 8.49
N VAL A 63 -3.81 19.46 8.45
CA VAL A 63 -4.33 18.68 9.57
C VAL A 63 -3.23 18.51 10.61
N TYR A 64 -3.55 18.83 11.87
CA TYR A 64 -2.68 18.54 12.99
C TYR A 64 -3.33 17.58 13.97
N PHE A 65 -2.51 16.89 14.76
CA PHE A 65 -2.99 16.04 15.84
C PHE A 65 -2.29 16.40 17.14
N ILE A 66 -3.00 16.17 18.24
CA ILE A 66 -2.47 16.31 19.58
C ILE A 66 -2.13 14.91 20.07
N PHE A 67 -0.86 14.69 20.40
CA PHE A 67 -0.41 13.42 20.96
C PHE A 67 0.65 13.66 22.01
N THR A 68 0.35 13.27 23.24
CA THR A 68 1.22 13.47 24.39
C THR A 68 2.23 12.33 24.51
N ILE A 69 3.37 12.61 25.16
CA ILE A 69 4.38 11.56 25.46
C ILE A 69 3.75 10.46 26.33
N ASN A 70 2.82 10.80 27.23
CA ASN A 70 2.12 9.82 28.06
C ASN A 70 1.23 8.88 27.22
N GLU A 71 0.55 9.39 26.19
CA GLU A 71 -0.21 8.56 25.26
C GLU A 71 0.70 7.64 24.45
N MET A 72 1.86 8.15 23.99
CA MET A 72 2.87 7.29 23.35
C MET A 72 3.35 6.18 24.29
N MET A 73 3.69 6.53 25.53
CA MET A 73 4.16 5.55 26.51
C MET A 73 3.13 4.46 26.77
N LYS A 74 1.85 4.82 26.90
CA LYS A 74 0.76 3.87 27.10
C LYS A 74 0.55 2.97 25.88
N LEU A 75 0.55 3.56 24.68
CA LEU A 75 0.29 2.82 23.45
C LEU A 75 1.42 1.82 23.14
N TRP A 76 2.68 2.23 23.29
CA TRP A 76 3.85 1.38 23.04
C TRP A 76 4.31 0.58 24.25
N ASN A 77 3.64 0.72 25.40
CA ASN A 77 4.06 0.17 26.69
C ASN A 77 5.58 0.39 26.94
N CYS A 78 6.02 1.64 26.80
CA CYS A 78 7.45 1.98 26.81
C CYS A 78 7.81 3.11 27.78
N SER A 79 9.11 3.21 28.08
CA SER A 79 9.63 4.29 28.93
C SER A 79 9.59 5.64 28.20
N ASN A 80 9.53 6.72 28.98
CA ASN A 80 9.51 8.08 28.47
C ASN A 80 10.68 8.37 27.50
N LYS A 81 11.89 7.89 27.84
CA LYS A 81 13.08 8.04 26.99
C LYS A 81 12.90 7.40 25.61
N LYS A 82 12.28 6.21 25.54
CA LYS A 82 12.03 5.53 24.27
C LYS A 82 10.99 6.27 23.43
N ALA A 83 9.91 6.75 24.05
CA ALA A 83 8.90 7.56 23.36
C ALA A 83 9.50 8.84 22.76
N ILE A 84 10.34 9.55 23.50
CA ILE A 84 11.05 10.74 23.00
C ILE A 84 11.98 10.38 21.85
N LYS A 85 12.73 9.28 21.96
CA LYS A 85 13.63 8.81 20.89
C LYS A 85 12.87 8.54 19.59
N ILE A 86 11.76 7.80 19.67
CA ILE A 86 10.91 7.48 18.51
C ILE A 86 10.43 8.77 17.81
N LYS A 87 9.98 9.74 18.60
CA LYS A 87 9.53 11.02 18.08
C LYS A 87 10.65 11.78 17.37
N LYS A 88 11.83 11.83 18.01
CA LYS A 88 13.00 12.50 17.45
C LYS A 88 13.47 11.84 16.15
N GLU A 89 13.45 10.51 16.05
CA GLU A 89 13.78 9.78 14.81
C GLU A 89 12.86 10.19 13.64
N LEU A 90 11.56 10.37 13.91
CA LEU A 90 10.62 10.86 12.89
C LEU A 90 10.85 12.32 12.51
N GLU A 91 11.17 13.17 13.48
CA GLU A 91 11.54 14.58 13.24
C GLU A 91 12.83 14.68 12.40
N GLU A 92 13.86 13.87 12.70
CA GLU A 92 15.13 13.82 11.98
C GLU A 92 14.98 13.40 10.51
N LYS A 93 13.96 12.59 10.20
CA LYS A 93 13.62 12.18 8.82
C LYS A 93 12.58 13.09 8.16
N ASN A 94 12.26 14.23 8.77
CA ASN A 94 11.24 15.19 8.32
C ASN A 94 9.84 14.59 8.17
N LEU A 95 9.53 13.53 8.92
CA LEU A 95 8.21 12.88 8.91
C LEU A 95 7.25 13.45 9.95
N LEU A 96 7.77 14.17 10.93
CA LEU A 96 6.98 14.77 12.00
C LEU A 96 7.48 16.19 12.28
N LEU A 97 6.55 17.13 12.39
CA LEU A 97 6.83 18.50 12.83
C LEU A 97 6.02 18.79 14.09
N GLN A 98 6.69 19.32 15.12
CA GLN A 98 6.05 19.77 16.34
C GLN A 98 6.06 21.30 16.45
N ILE A 99 4.89 21.89 16.64
CA ILE A 99 4.72 23.31 16.96
C ILE A 99 4.26 23.45 18.41
N ASN A 100 4.99 24.23 19.20
CA ASN A 100 4.58 24.55 20.56
C ASN A 100 3.50 25.65 20.53
N SER A 101 2.32 25.33 21.05
CA SER A 101 1.16 26.23 21.05
C SER A 101 1.25 27.32 22.14
N GLY A 102 2.23 27.24 23.03
CA GLY A 102 2.47 28.23 24.07
C GLY A 102 1.38 28.29 25.15
N PHE A 103 1.39 29.38 25.90
CA PHE A 103 0.43 29.66 26.97
C PHE A 103 -0.73 30.49 26.41
N ASP A 104 -1.97 30.06 26.63
CA ASP A 104 -3.16 30.86 26.33
C ASP A 104 -3.50 31.74 27.54
N PRO A 105 -3.34 33.08 27.45
CA PRO A 105 -3.65 33.99 28.55
C PRO A 105 -5.13 34.00 28.95
N LYS A 106 -6.03 33.68 28.01
CA LYS A 106 -7.49 33.69 28.23
C LYS A 106 -7.92 32.45 29.01
N LEU A 107 -7.38 31.29 28.64
CA LEU A 107 -7.67 30.02 29.31
C LEU A 107 -6.77 29.76 30.54
N LYS A 108 -5.75 30.60 30.77
CA LYS A 108 -4.73 30.46 31.82
C LYS A 108 -4.09 29.07 31.85
N LYS A 109 -3.92 28.45 30.68
CA LYS A 109 -3.38 27.08 30.55
C LYS A 109 -2.45 27.01 29.34
N ASN A 110 -1.46 26.12 29.43
CA ASN A 110 -0.64 25.76 28.27
C ASN A 110 -1.50 24.95 27.30
N LEU A 111 -1.48 25.37 26.04
CA LEU A 111 -2.12 24.62 24.98
C LEU A 111 -1.24 23.41 24.63
N PRO A 112 -1.86 22.26 24.27
CA PRO A 112 -1.09 21.11 23.83
C PRO A 112 -0.32 21.43 22.55
N ASN A 113 0.81 20.77 22.38
CA ASN A 113 1.63 20.91 21.18
C ASN A 113 0.87 20.32 19.97
N LYS A 114 0.93 21.04 18.85
CA LYS A 114 0.37 20.58 17.58
C LYS A 114 1.44 19.76 16.85
N LEU A 115 1.07 18.56 16.41
CA LEU A 115 1.92 17.68 15.62
C LEU A 115 1.38 17.59 14.20
N TYR A 116 2.26 17.75 13.21
CA TYR A 116 1.96 17.61 11.80
C TYR A 116 2.74 16.41 11.27
N LEU A 117 2.04 15.50 10.59
CA LEU A 117 2.65 14.35 9.94
C LEU A 117 2.94 14.71 8.48
N ALA A 118 4.14 14.43 8.01
CA ALA A 118 4.47 14.63 6.60
C ALA A 118 4.09 13.40 5.76
N ASP A 119 3.81 13.65 4.49
CA ASP A 119 3.68 12.59 3.50
C ASP A 119 5.04 11.95 3.19
N LEU A 120 4.98 10.71 2.71
CA LEU A 120 6.18 9.96 2.34
C LEU A 120 6.63 10.37 0.96
N GLU A 121 7.90 10.74 0.84
CA GLU A 121 8.52 10.95 -0.47
C GLU A 121 8.78 9.59 -1.12
N VAL A 122 8.13 9.36 -2.27
CA VAL A 122 8.28 8.12 -3.04
C VAL A 122 8.99 8.46 -4.34
N GLU A 123 10.28 8.14 -4.43
CA GLU A 123 10.98 8.13 -5.70
C GLU A 123 10.69 6.81 -6.43
N SER A 124 10.14 6.90 -7.64
CA SER A 124 9.68 5.75 -8.44
C SER A 124 10.73 4.68 -8.73
N PHE A 125 12.03 4.95 -8.50
CA PHE A 125 13.11 3.98 -8.69
C PHE A 125 13.36 3.09 -7.45
N GLU A 126 13.13 3.60 -6.24
CA GLU A 126 13.51 2.93 -4.99
C GLU A 126 12.58 1.76 -4.63
N VAL A 127 11.31 1.77 -5.02
CA VAL A 127 10.37 0.69 -4.69
C VAL A 127 10.44 -0.48 -5.70
N TYR A 128 10.80 -0.20 -6.96
CA TYR A 128 10.87 -1.19 -8.03
C TYR A 128 12.22 -1.92 -8.10
N SER A 129 13.31 -1.34 -7.60
CA SER A 129 14.63 -1.98 -7.63
C SER A 129 14.75 -3.17 -6.67
N TYR A 130 14.18 -3.10 -5.46
CA TYR A 130 14.30 -4.16 -4.46
C TYR A 130 13.45 -5.41 -4.70
N GLN A 131 12.37 -5.32 -5.50
CA GLN A 131 11.65 -6.51 -5.97
C GLN A 131 12.53 -7.42 -6.86
N ASN A 132 13.62 -6.88 -7.43
CA ASN A 132 14.57 -7.64 -8.26
C ASN A 132 15.83 -8.10 -7.50
N VAL A 133 16.12 -7.56 -6.30
CA VAL A 133 17.36 -7.85 -5.52
C VAL A 133 17.14 -8.96 -4.47
N ALA A 134 15.90 -9.23 -4.05
CA ALA A 134 15.58 -10.31 -3.12
C ALA A 134 15.95 -11.72 -3.63
N GLU A 135 16.23 -11.87 -4.93
CA GLU A 135 16.73 -13.12 -5.52
C GLU A 135 18.23 -13.40 -5.23
N THR A 136 19.01 -12.47 -4.66
CA THR A 136 20.50 -12.58 -4.67
C THR A 136 21.27 -12.48 -3.35
N LEU A 137 20.67 -12.43 -2.15
CA LEU A 137 21.44 -12.22 -0.90
C LEU A 137 21.58 -13.46 0.00
N ASP A 138 22.83 -13.91 0.11
CA ASP A 138 23.38 -15.06 0.83
C ASP A 138 23.53 -14.78 2.34
N ASN A 139 23.03 -15.67 3.20
CA ASN A 139 22.97 -15.48 4.66
C ASN A 139 24.13 -16.18 5.38
N SER A 140 25.21 -15.44 5.65
CA SER A 140 26.29 -15.86 6.57
C SER A 140 26.40 -14.85 7.72
N GLY A 141 26.03 -15.27 8.94
CA GLY A 141 26.25 -14.48 10.15
C GLY A 141 25.31 -14.82 11.31
N SER A 142 25.55 -15.95 12.00
CA SER A 142 24.81 -16.31 13.22
C SER A 142 25.60 -15.90 14.47
N VAL A 143 25.09 -14.92 15.23
CA VAL A 143 25.45 -14.72 16.64
C VAL A 143 24.39 -15.43 17.49
N LYS A 144 24.84 -16.40 18.28
CA LYS A 144 24.01 -17.25 19.14
C LYS A 144 23.70 -16.54 20.46
N SER A 145 22.42 -16.46 20.81
CA SER A 145 21.97 -16.34 22.20
C SER A 145 20.81 -17.32 22.43
N THR A 146 21.11 -18.36 23.20
CA THR A 146 20.25 -19.46 23.64
C THR A 146 19.29 -19.04 24.76
N PRO A 147 18.09 -19.66 24.88
CA PRO A 147 17.47 -19.89 26.17
C PRO A 147 17.51 -21.37 26.56
N ARG A 148 17.89 -21.57 27.83
CA ARG A 148 17.81 -22.80 28.62
C ARG A 148 16.42 -23.44 28.54
N GLN A 149 16.40 -24.77 28.57
CA GLN A 149 15.39 -25.49 29.34
C GLN A 149 16.07 -26.49 30.28
N ASP A 150 15.53 -26.47 31.49
CA ASP A 150 15.85 -27.30 32.63
C ASP A 150 15.44 -28.74 32.38
N GLU A 151 16.35 -29.68 32.64
CA GLU A 151 15.97 -30.98 33.19
C GLU A 151 16.89 -31.27 34.38
N ALA A 152 16.25 -31.41 35.52
CA ALA A 152 16.86 -31.77 36.79
C ALA A 152 17.04 -33.29 36.83
N GLU A 153 18.26 -33.76 37.08
CA GLU A 153 18.47 -34.98 37.85
C GLU A 153 19.63 -34.79 38.84
N THR A 154 19.33 -35.22 40.06
CA THR A 154 20.10 -35.13 41.28
C THR A 154 21.13 -36.26 41.40
N LEU A 155 22.26 -35.99 42.05
CA LEU A 155 22.79 -36.70 43.25
C LEU A 155 24.32 -36.50 43.39
N ASP A 156 24.71 -35.82 44.49
CA ASP A 156 25.72 -36.21 45.50
C ASP A 156 26.75 -37.31 45.13
N ASN A 157 28.05 -37.30 45.48
CA ASN A 157 28.80 -36.63 46.56
C ASN A 157 30.32 -36.83 46.33
N SER A 158 31.11 -35.98 46.97
CA SER A 158 32.45 -36.23 47.54
C SER A 158 33.69 -36.24 46.63
N GLY A 159 34.69 -35.44 47.03
CA GLY A 159 36.04 -35.51 46.49
C GLY A 159 36.91 -34.26 46.70
N SER A 160 37.04 -33.77 47.93
CA SER A 160 38.10 -32.83 48.35
C SER A 160 39.47 -33.48 48.17
N VAL A 161 40.47 -32.81 47.56
CA VAL A 161 41.74 -32.40 48.24
C VAL A 161 42.46 -31.30 47.44
N LYS A 162 42.89 -30.25 48.15
CA LYS A 162 43.89 -29.23 47.78
C LYS A 162 45.29 -29.85 47.59
N SER A 163 46.12 -29.27 46.72
CA SER A 163 47.40 -28.61 47.08
C SER A 163 48.26 -28.27 45.85
N THR A 164 48.68 -27.00 45.78
CA THR A 164 49.85 -26.45 45.03
C THR A 164 51.17 -26.95 45.67
N PRO A 165 52.43 -26.59 45.27
CA PRO A 165 52.90 -25.50 44.40
C PRO A 165 54.20 -25.78 43.56
N ARG A 166 54.78 -24.68 43.01
CA ARG A 166 56.17 -24.46 42.53
C ARG A 166 56.53 -24.94 41.12
N GLN A 167 57.37 -24.25 40.34
CA GLN A 167 57.96 -22.90 40.29
C GLN A 167 58.75 -22.89 38.96
N ASN A 168 58.86 -21.71 38.30
CA ASN A 168 59.94 -21.23 37.41
C ASN A 168 60.56 -22.22 36.39
N GLU A 169 60.71 -21.92 35.10
CA GLU A 169 61.56 -20.86 34.55
C GLU A 169 61.19 -20.61 33.08
N ALA A 170 61.54 -19.42 32.61
CA ALA A 170 61.23 -18.89 31.30
C ALA A 170 62.20 -19.36 30.19
N GLU A 171 61.63 -19.45 28.99
CA GLU A 171 62.22 -19.21 27.67
C GLU A 171 63.23 -20.21 27.08
N THR A 172 62.90 -20.77 25.91
CA THR A 172 63.38 -20.23 24.62
C THR A 172 62.62 -20.82 23.41
N LEU A 173 62.19 -19.90 22.54
CA LEU A 173 62.17 -19.92 21.06
C LEU A 173 61.83 -21.21 20.29
N ASP A 174 60.65 -21.15 19.65
CA ASP A 174 60.40 -21.26 18.19
C ASP A 174 60.87 -22.53 17.45
N ASN A 175 59.91 -23.35 16.98
CA ASN A 175 59.34 -23.26 15.62
C ASN A 175 58.81 -24.64 15.15
N SER A 176 57.66 -24.59 14.46
CA SER A 176 57.23 -25.50 13.39
C SER A 176 57.01 -27.00 13.69
N GLY A 177 55.74 -27.44 13.53
CA GLY A 177 55.48 -28.75 12.88
C GLY A 177 54.26 -29.55 13.34
N SER A 178 53.09 -29.26 12.74
CA SER A 178 52.09 -30.21 12.23
C SER A 178 51.49 -31.28 13.17
N VAL A 179 50.18 -31.14 13.48
CA VAL A 179 49.32 -32.28 13.84
C VAL A 179 48.23 -32.45 12.79
N LYS A 180 48.10 -33.69 12.36
CA LYS A 180 47.33 -34.22 11.24
C LYS A 180 45.82 -34.29 11.55
N SER A 181 45.05 -33.91 10.53
CA SER A 181 43.70 -34.32 10.12
C SER A 181 42.91 -35.28 11.01
N THR A 182 41.68 -34.86 11.37
CA THR A 182 40.50 -35.74 11.41
C THR A 182 39.60 -35.41 10.22
N HIS A 183 39.14 -36.47 9.55
CA HIS A 183 38.52 -36.46 8.23
C HIS A 183 36.98 -36.55 8.35
N ASN A 184 36.28 -35.63 7.67
CA ASN A 184 34.99 -35.82 6.97
C ASN A 184 33.80 -36.48 7.72
N GLN A 185 33.08 -35.71 8.55
CA GLN A 185 31.66 -35.97 8.87
C GLN A 185 30.69 -34.88 8.38
N TYR A 186 31.19 -33.74 7.88
CA TYR A 186 30.36 -32.61 7.46
C TYR A 186 29.80 -32.72 6.02
N LYS A 187 30.25 -33.67 5.19
CA LYS A 187 29.88 -33.70 3.77
C LYS A 187 28.50 -34.32 3.49
N TYR A 188 28.02 -35.21 4.36
CA TYR A 188 26.72 -35.88 4.17
C TYR A 188 25.54 -35.01 4.65
N LEU A 189 25.69 -34.34 5.79
CA LEU A 189 24.68 -33.42 6.34
C LEU A 189 24.37 -32.23 5.42
N VAL A 190 25.37 -31.74 4.66
CA VAL A 190 25.20 -30.61 3.74
C VAL A 190 24.29 -30.95 2.55
N LYS A 191 24.24 -32.22 2.14
CA LYS A 191 23.38 -32.64 1.01
C LYS A 191 21.91 -32.70 1.43
N ASP A 192 21.65 -33.27 2.60
CA ASP A 192 20.30 -33.35 3.18
C ASP A 192 19.72 -31.96 3.51
N ILE A 193 20.55 -31.02 3.96
CA ILE A 193 20.11 -29.63 4.21
C ILE A 193 19.78 -28.90 2.90
N LYS A 194 20.53 -29.17 1.82
CA LYS A 194 20.30 -28.55 0.51
C LYS A 194 19.01 -29.04 -0.12
N ASP A 195 18.76 -30.35 -0.05
CA ASP A 195 17.53 -30.96 -0.57
C ASP A 195 16.28 -30.48 0.21
N VAL A 196 16.38 -30.31 1.54
CA VAL A 196 15.30 -29.74 2.37
C VAL A 196 15.07 -28.25 2.07
N LYS A 197 16.14 -27.48 1.83
CA LYS A 197 16.04 -26.06 1.48
C LYS A 197 15.39 -25.87 0.10
N ASP A 198 15.82 -26.63 -0.90
CA ASP A 198 15.28 -26.57 -2.25
C ASP A 198 13.80 -26.98 -2.28
N GLN A 199 13.38 -27.93 -1.43
CA GLN A 199 11.98 -28.33 -1.29
C GLN A 199 11.13 -27.28 -0.55
N ALA A 200 11.67 -26.63 0.49
CA ALA A 200 11.00 -25.55 1.20
C ALA A 200 10.87 -24.28 0.33
N ASP A 201 11.89 -23.95 -0.44
CA ASP A 201 11.88 -22.83 -1.37
C ASP A 201 10.90 -23.08 -2.51
N PHE A 202 10.82 -24.30 -3.05
CA PHE A 202 9.78 -24.67 -4.02
C PHE A 202 8.36 -24.56 -3.44
N GLN A 203 8.14 -25.05 -2.22
CA GLN A 203 6.83 -24.96 -1.56
C GLN A 203 6.45 -23.50 -1.25
N ASN A 204 7.37 -22.70 -0.72
CA ASN A 204 7.12 -21.28 -0.46
C ASN A 204 6.85 -20.50 -1.75
N GLN A 205 7.57 -20.80 -2.84
CA GLN A 205 7.34 -20.16 -4.12
C GLN A 205 5.99 -20.58 -4.74
N GLN A 206 5.55 -21.83 -4.57
CA GLN A 206 4.21 -22.28 -4.97
C GLN A 206 3.11 -21.60 -4.13
N ILE A 207 3.32 -21.49 -2.81
CA ILE A 207 2.41 -20.85 -1.88
C ILE A 207 2.27 -19.34 -2.21
N SER A 208 3.38 -18.61 -2.42
CA SER A 208 3.34 -17.20 -2.82
C SER A 208 2.69 -17.00 -4.19
N LYS A 209 2.92 -17.91 -5.14
CA LYS A 209 2.24 -17.89 -6.46
C LYS A 209 0.74 -18.19 -6.32
N GLN A 210 0.33 -19.04 -5.38
CA GLN A 210 -1.08 -19.33 -5.09
C GLN A 210 -1.76 -18.14 -4.38
N PHE A 211 -1.14 -17.52 -3.39
CA PHE A 211 -1.68 -16.32 -2.73
C PHE A 211 -1.80 -15.14 -3.69
N SER A 212 -0.78 -14.87 -4.51
CA SER A 212 -0.82 -13.78 -5.49
C SER A 212 -1.82 -14.04 -6.63
N LYS A 213 -2.05 -15.31 -7.01
CA LYS A 213 -3.11 -15.68 -7.94
C LYS A 213 -4.50 -15.55 -7.31
N ASN A 214 -4.67 -15.94 -6.05
CA ASN A 214 -5.95 -15.86 -5.35
C ASN A 214 -6.35 -14.40 -5.09
N GLU A 215 -5.43 -13.51 -4.69
CA GLU A 215 -5.71 -12.07 -4.54
C GLU A 215 -6.13 -11.43 -5.87
N LYS A 216 -5.42 -11.71 -6.97
CA LYS A 216 -5.77 -11.21 -8.30
C LYS A 216 -7.09 -11.79 -8.82
N ALA A 217 -7.39 -13.05 -8.50
CA ALA A 217 -8.67 -13.67 -8.83
C ALA A 217 -9.82 -13.00 -8.06
N THR A 218 -9.64 -12.70 -6.77
CA THR A 218 -10.65 -11.96 -5.99
C THR A 218 -10.86 -10.53 -6.49
N GLU A 219 -9.82 -9.79 -6.88
CA GLU A 219 -10.02 -8.43 -7.41
C GLU A 219 -10.68 -8.43 -8.79
N GLN A 220 -10.36 -9.39 -9.65
CA GLN A 220 -11.02 -9.54 -10.95
C GLN A 220 -12.50 -9.89 -10.79
N GLU A 221 -12.84 -10.80 -9.86
CA GLU A 221 -14.23 -11.11 -9.51
C GLU A 221 -14.97 -9.88 -8.97
N LEU A 222 -14.33 -9.07 -8.12
CA LEU A 222 -14.93 -7.83 -7.62
C LEU A 222 -15.15 -6.78 -8.73
N ILE A 223 -14.23 -6.68 -9.69
CA ILE A 223 -14.40 -5.81 -10.86
C ILE A 223 -15.54 -6.32 -11.75
N GLU A 224 -15.66 -7.63 -11.94
CA GLU A 224 -16.76 -8.25 -12.68
C GLU A 224 -18.11 -7.99 -12.02
N GLN A 225 -18.21 -8.23 -10.70
CA GLN A 225 -19.40 -7.91 -9.92
C GLN A 225 -19.76 -6.43 -10.04
N TYR A 226 -18.79 -5.52 -9.91
CA TYR A 226 -19.04 -4.08 -10.03
C TYR A 226 -19.52 -3.67 -11.45
N VAL A 227 -19.00 -4.32 -12.49
CA VAL A 227 -19.43 -4.09 -13.88
C VAL A 227 -20.88 -4.54 -14.10
N GLU A 228 -21.27 -5.68 -13.52
CA GLU A 228 -22.64 -6.19 -13.60
C GLU A 228 -23.61 -5.34 -12.79
N GLU A 229 -23.30 -5.02 -11.54
CA GLU A 229 -24.15 -4.23 -10.64
C GLU A 229 -24.48 -2.82 -11.19
N ASN A 230 -23.56 -2.23 -11.95
CA ASN A 230 -23.71 -0.88 -12.51
C ASN A 230 -24.03 -0.88 -14.01
N GLU A 231 -24.33 -2.04 -14.60
CA GLU A 231 -24.68 -2.21 -16.02
C GLU A 231 -23.69 -1.50 -16.97
N LEU A 232 -22.39 -1.50 -16.63
CA LEU A 232 -21.40 -0.64 -17.28
C LEU A 232 -21.17 -1.01 -18.75
N VAL A 233 -21.35 -2.28 -19.10
CA VAL A 233 -21.27 -2.76 -20.49
C VAL A 233 -22.38 -2.15 -21.33
N SER A 234 -23.59 -2.06 -20.78
CA SER A 234 -24.73 -1.44 -21.46
C SER A 234 -24.51 0.07 -21.63
N ALA A 235 -23.93 0.73 -20.62
CA ALA A 235 -23.71 2.18 -20.64
C ALA A 235 -22.56 2.62 -21.56
N TYR A 236 -21.42 1.90 -21.56
CA TYR A 236 -20.19 2.37 -22.19
C TYR A 236 -19.65 1.44 -23.28
N GLY A 237 -20.26 0.27 -23.46
CA GLY A 237 -19.87 -0.73 -24.45
C GLY A 237 -18.84 -1.72 -23.92
N GLN A 238 -18.92 -2.96 -24.43
CA GLN A 238 -18.06 -4.07 -24.00
C GLN A 238 -16.58 -3.78 -24.25
N GLU A 239 -16.23 -3.21 -25.41
CA GLU A 239 -14.84 -2.89 -25.74
C GLU A 239 -14.24 -1.85 -24.78
N THR A 240 -14.99 -0.79 -24.47
CA THR A 240 -14.58 0.24 -23.51
C THR A 240 -14.28 -0.37 -22.15
N ILE A 241 -15.20 -1.19 -21.62
CA ILE A 241 -15.01 -1.81 -20.31
C ILE A 241 -13.81 -2.76 -20.31
N GLN A 242 -13.61 -3.55 -21.36
CA GLN A 242 -12.44 -4.42 -21.49
C GLN A 242 -11.13 -3.61 -21.50
N LEU A 243 -11.09 -2.48 -22.20
CA LEU A 243 -9.92 -1.60 -22.20
C LEU A 243 -9.66 -1.02 -20.80
N VAL A 244 -10.70 -0.50 -20.14
CA VAL A 244 -10.56 0.04 -18.78
C VAL A 244 -10.05 -1.05 -17.83
N LYS A 245 -10.62 -2.27 -17.87
CA LYS A 245 -10.12 -3.42 -17.09
C LYS A 245 -8.63 -3.68 -17.33
N ASN A 246 -8.22 -3.75 -18.60
CA ASN A 246 -6.83 -4.02 -18.98
C ASN A 246 -5.85 -2.93 -18.52
N TYR A 247 -6.29 -1.67 -18.54
CA TYR A 247 -5.45 -0.52 -18.19
C TYR A 247 -5.57 -0.08 -16.72
N SER A 248 -6.47 -0.69 -15.95
CA SER A 248 -6.56 -0.56 -14.50
C SER A 248 -5.71 -1.59 -13.75
N PHE A 249 -4.92 -2.41 -14.46
CA PHE A 249 -3.97 -3.39 -13.88
C PHE A 249 -4.61 -4.37 -12.86
N SER A 250 -5.88 -4.71 -13.07
CA SER A 250 -6.70 -5.53 -12.16
C SER A 250 -6.97 -4.91 -10.78
N GLU A 251 -6.70 -3.62 -10.58
CA GLU A 251 -6.96 -2.92 -9.32
C GLU A 251 -8.35 -2.27 -9.34
N LEU A 252 -9.23 -2.67 -8.41
CA LEU A 252 -10.63 -2.23 -8.37
C LEU A 252 -10.75 -0.71 -8.16
N GLU A 253 -9.91 -0.13 -7.31
CA GLU A 253 -9.94 1.31 -7.04
C GLU A 253 -9.59 2.12 -8.30
N GLN A 254 -8.54 1.71 -9.02
CA GLN A 254 -8.14 2.35 -10.26
C GLN A 254 -9.19 2.17 -11.37
N PHE A 255 -9.87 1.01 -11.41
CA PHE A 255 -11.01 0.78 -12.28
C PHE A 255 -12.14 1.76 -12.00
N LYS A 256 -12.56 1.89 -10.73
CA LYS A 256 -13.61 2.84 -10.30
C LYS A 256 -13.25 4.28 -10.64
N VAL A 257 -12.01 4.70 -10.40
CA VAL A 257 -11.53 6.06 -10.73
C VAL A 257 -11.68 6.38 -12.22
N TYR A 258 -11.41 5.42 -13.10
CA TYR A 258 -11.61 5.62 -14.54
C TYR A 258 -13.09 5.65 -14.90
N ILE A 259 -13.91 4.73 -14.40
CA ILE A 259 -15.37 4.72 -14.62
C ILE A 259 -16.01 6.03 -14.15
N ASP A 260 -15.59 6.57 -13.01
CA ASP A 260 -16.03 7.88 -12.53
C ASP A 260 -15.77 8.98 -13.54
N LYS A 261 -14.69 8.92 -14.33
CA LYS A 261 -14.42 9.93 -15.37
C LYS A 261 -15.40 9.85 -16.53
N PHE A 262 -15.87 8.65 -16.88
CA PHE A 262 -16.95 8.49 -17.86
C PHE A 262 -18.24 9.11 -17.33
N TYR A 263 -18.61 8.79 -16.09
CA TYR A 263 -19.82 9.33 -15.47
C TYR A 263 -19.79 10.86 -15.34
N PHE A 264 -18.71 11.43 -14.81
CA PHE A 264 -18.59 12.88 -14.67
C PHE A 264 -18.50 13.60 -16.01
N GLY A 265 -17.81 13.01 -17.00
CA GLY A 265 -17.76 13.55 -18.36
C GLY A 265 -19.14 13.63 -18.99
N TRP A 266 -19.92 12.56 -18.86
CA TRP A 266 -21.32 12.49 -19.30
C TRP A 266 -22.19 13.56 -18.61
N LYS A 267 -22.20 13.58 -17.27
CA LYS A 267 -23.01 14.55 -16.51
C LYS A 267 -22.63 16.00 -16.78
N SER A 268 -21.34 16.27 -17.00
CA SER A 268 -20.90 17.61 -17.39
C SER A 268 -21.42 17.99 -18.78
N ALA A 269 -21.37 17.07 -19.74
CA ALA A 269 -21.86 17.34 -21.09
C ALA A 269 -23.38 17.59 -21.12
N GLU A 270 -24.18 16.85 -20.35
CA GLU A 270 -25.62 17.11 -20.20
C GLU A 270 -25.90 18.49 -19.64
N LYS A 271 -25.10 18.92 -18.65
CA LYS A 271 -25.22 20.25 -18.04
C LYS A 271 -24.88 21.36 -19.02
N ASP A 272 -23.86 21.18 -19.84
CA ASP A 272 -23.38 22.20 -20.79
C ASP A 272 -24.30 22.35 -21.99
N THR A 273 -24.82 21.24 -22.52
CA THR A 273 -25.69 21.23 -23.71
C THR A 273 -27.17 21.37 -23.37
N SER A 274 -27.56 21.10 -22.11
CA SER A 274 -28.95 20.92 -21.68
C SER A 274 -29.70 19.78 -22.41
N ILE A 275 -28.97 18.90 -23.09
CA ILE A 275 -29.51 17.74 -23.80
C ILE A 275 -29.29 16.50 -22.94
N LYS A 276 -30.35 15.70 -22.76
CA LYS A 276 -30.23 14.40 -22.10
C LYS A 276 -29.60 13.40 -23.05
N ILE A 277 -28.51 12.80 -22.63
CA ILE A 277 -27.81 11.77 -23.41
C ILE A 277 -28.28 10.43 -22.85
N ASN A 278 -28.77 9.53 -23.72
CA ASN A 278 -29.03 8.15 -23.35
C ASN A 278 -27.82 7.28 -23.75
N PRO A 279 -26.91 6.95 -22.82
CA PRO A 279 -25.73 6.15 -23.13
C PRO A 279 -26.04 4.67 -23.45
N TYR A 280 -27.25 4.20 -23.16
CA TYR A 280 -27.64 2.79 -23.28
C TYR A 280 -28.04 2.34 -24.70
N GLU A 281 -28.19 3.26 -25.65
CA GLU A 281 -28.89 2.94 -26.92
C GLU A 281 -28.05 3.02 -28.20
N LYS A 282 -26.79 3.50 -28.16
CA LYS A 282 -26.03 3.77 -29.40
C LYS A 282 -24.61 3.22 -29.44
N ALA A 283 -24.41 2.22 -30.30
CA ALA A 283 -23.11 1.61 -30.59
C ALA A 283 -22.05 2.63 -31.07
N ALA A 284 -22.43 3.63 -31.87
CA ALA A 284 -21.50 4.66 -32.34
C ALA A 284 -20.86 5.48 -31.20
N LEU A 285 -21.60 5.72 -30.12
CA LEU A 285 -21.06 6.38 -28.92
C LEU A 285 -20.07 5.47 -28.19
N HIS A 286 -20.37 4.16 -28.11
CA HIS A 286 -19.49 3.17 -27.47
C HIS A 286 -18.14 3.07 -28.19
N ASP A 287 -18.13 3.06 -29.52
CA ASP A 287 -16.90 3.02 -30.33
C ASP A 287 -16.04 4.29 -30.11
N GLU A 288 -16.67 5.47 -30.09
CA GLU A 288 -16.02 6.76 -29.85
C GLU A 288 -15.38 6.81 -28.45
N LEU A 289 -16.07 6.28 -27.43
CA LEU A 289 -15.58 6.17 -26.06
C LEU A 289 -14.36 5.24 -25.97
N ALA A 290 -14.43 4.06 -26.58
CA ALA A 290 -13.33 3.10 -26.62
C ALA A 290 -12.07 3.70 -27.30
N ASN A 291 -12.26 4.35 -28.46
CA ASN A 291 -11.18 5.00 -29.20
C ASN A 291 -10.57 6.18 -28.43
N THR A 292 -11.40 6.97 -27.75
CA THR A 292 -10.93 8.09 -26.93
C THR A 292 -10.13 7.61 -25.74
N PHE A 293 -10.58 6.56 -25.06
CA PHE A 293 -9.81 5.94 -23.99
C PHE A 293 -8.45 5.44 -24.49
N LYS A 294 -8.40 4.71 -25.61
CA LYS A 294 -7.13 4.28 -26.24
C LYS A 294 -6.20 5.46 -26.53
N ARG A 295 -6.72 6.54 -27.13
CA ARG A 295 -5.94 7.75 -27.44
C ARG A 295 -5.33 8.36 -26.18
N VAL A 296 -6.12 8.51 -25.11
CA VAL A 296 -5.67 9.04 -23.82
C VAL A 296 -4.53 8.20 -23.24
N ILE A 297 -4.69 6.87 -23.23
CA ILE A 297 -3.65 5.95 -22.72
C ILE A 297 -2.36 6.08 -23.55
N ILE A 298 -2.46 6.14 -24.88
CA ILE A 298 -1.28 6.29 -25.76
C ILE A 298 -0.56 7.61 -25.48
N GLN A 299 -1.29 8.72 -25.34
CA GLN A 299 -0.72 10.03 -25.04
C GLN A 299 -0.01 10.05 -23.67
N PHE A 300 -0.59 9.38 -22.68
CA PHE A 300 0.02 9.22 -21.36
C PHE A 300 1.32 8.39 -21.43
N LYS A 301 1.30 7.25 -22.13
CA LYS A 301 2.50 6.42 -22.35
C LYS A 301 3.62 7.15 -23.10
N GLN A 302 3.26 8.09 -23.97
CA GLN A 302 4.22 8.95 -24.69
C GLN A 302 4.74 10.12 -23.84
N GLY A 303 4.34 10.24 -22.57
CA GLY A 303 4.78 11.32 -21.67
C GLY A 303 4.22 12.70 -22.00
N LYS A 304 3.23 12.80 -22.91
CA LYS A 304 2.65 14.08 -23.35
C LYS A 304 1.68 14.66 -22.32
N THR A 305 1.16 13.85 -21.42
CA THR A 305 0.27 14.27 -20.33
C THR A 305 0.78 13.74 -18.99
N LYS A 306 0.92 14.61 -17.99
CA LYS A 306 1.37 14.23 -16.64
C LYS A 306 0.23 13.74 -15.74
N ASN A 307 -1.01 14.11 -16.06
CA ASN A 307 -2.19 13.75 -15.27
C ASN A 307 -3.23 13.07 -16.17
N ILE A 308 -3.22 11.73 -16.16
CA ILE A 308 -4.11 10.91 -16.98
C ILE A 308 -5.58 11.13 -16.62
N ASN A 309 -5.90 11.31 -15.34
CA ASN A 309 -7.27 11.44 -14.85
C ASN A 309 -7.95 12.73 -15.33
N ASN A 310 -7.23 13.85 -15.30
CA ASN A 310 -7.75 15.13 -15.80
C ASN A 310 -7.90 15.10 -17.32
N TYR A 311 -6.90 14.57 -18.02
CA TYR A 311 -6.94 14.49 -19.48
C TYR A 311 -8.03 13.54 -19.98
N LEU A 312 -8.23 12.42 -19.28
CA LEU A 312 -9.31 11.47 -19.55
C LEU A 312 -10.68 12.13 -19.37
N TYR A 313 -10.89 12.82 -18.25
CA TYR A 313 -12.14 13.54 -17.99
C TYR A 313 -12.48 14.54 -19.09
N VAL A 314 -11.53 15.42 -19.46
CA VAL A 314 -11.76 16.44 -20.48
C VAL A 314 -12.06 15.79 -21.83
N SER A 315 -11.32 14.74 -22.20
CA SER A 315 -11.51 14.04 -23.47
C SER A 315 -12.88 13.36 -23.55
N LEU A 316 -13.31 12.69 -22.47
CA LEU A 316 -14.61 12.04 -22.41
C LEU A 316 -15.78 13.04 -22.40
N ARG A 317 -15.65 14.15 -21.65
CA ARG A 317 -16.65 15.24 -21.67
C ARG A 317 -16.88 15.76 -23.09
N ASN A 318 -15.81 15.97 -23.85
CA ASN A 318 -15.91 16.44 -25.23
C ASN A 318 -16.63 15.42 -26.12
N VAL A 319 -16.32 14.12 -26.00
CA VAL A 319 -17.04 13.05 -26.74
C VAL A 319 -18.54 13.08 -26.47
N PHE A 320 -18.94 13.15 -25.20
CA PHE A 320 -20.36 13.21 -24.84
C PHE A 320 -21.04 14.50 -25.33
N LYS A 321 -20.31 15.62 -25.31
CA LYS A 321 -20.79 16.91 -25.80
C LYS A 321 -21.01 16.90 -27.31
N ASP A 322 -20.00 16.50 -28.07
CA ASP A 322 -20.05 16.42 -29.53
C ASP A 322 -21.17 15.46 -29.97
N TYR A 323 -21.32 14.35 -29.26
CA TYR A 323 -22.42 13.41 -29.50
C TYR A 323 -23.79 14.04 -29.27
N ALA A 324 -23.98 14.81 -28.19
CA ALA A 324 -25.25 15.47 -27.89
C ALA A 324 -25.61 16.54 -28.94
N GLU A 325 -24.62 17.33 -29.37
CA GLU A 325 -24.80 18.36 -30.40
C GLU A 325 -25.19 17.73 -31.75
N ASN A 326 -24.56 16.61 -32.14
CA ASN A 326 -24.91 15.85 -33.34
C ASN A 326 -26.33 15.23 -33.31
N GLN A 327 -26.93 15.03 -32.12
CA GLN A 327 -28.34 14.60 -32.02
C GLN A 327 -29.33 15.72 -32.36
N GLN A 328 -28.93 16.99 -32.20
CA GLN A 328 -29.78 18.14 -32.51
C GLN A 328 -29.87 18.38 -34.02
N GLU A 329 -28.75 18.30 -34.74
CA GLU A 329 -28.70 18.57 -36.19
C GLU A 329 -29.52 17.55 -37.00
N ASN A 330 -29.51 16.27 -36.62
CA ASN A 330 -30.28 15.22 -37.31
C ASN A 330 -31.80 15.33 -37.12
N ASN A 331 -32.28 16.11 -36.14
CA ASN A 331 -33.71 16.26 -35.85
C ASN A 331 -34.33 17.50 -36.52
N THR A 332 -33.50 18.37 -37.13
CA THR A 332 -33.93 19.61 -37.80
C THR A 332 -34.07 19.50 -39.32
N ASP A 333 -33.74 18.35 -39.93
CA ASP A 333 -33.66 18.18 -41.39
C ASP A 333 -34.90 17.59 -42.08
N LEU A 334 -36.00 17.33 -41.34
CA LEU A 334 -37.25 16.89 -41.98
C LEU A 334 -38.12 18.12 -42.31
N PRO A 335 -38.38 18.43 -43.60
CA PRO A 335 -39.32 19.48 -43.94
C PRO A 335 -40.72 19.10 -43.42
N PRO A 336 -41.51 20.07 -42.93
CA PRO A 336 -42.85 19.80 -42.45
C PRO A 336 -43.69 19.19 -43.58
N VAL A 337 -44.25 18.01 -43.34
CA VAL A 337 -45.20 17.37 -44.27
C VAL A 337 -46.48 18.22 -44.26
N PRO A 338 -46.89 18.83 -45.39
CA PRO A 338 -48.14 19.59 -45.44
C PRO A 338 -49.33 18.65 -45.25
N LEU A 339 -50.09 18.86 -44.17
CA LEU A 339 -51.31 18.10 -43.83
C LEU A 339 -52.47 18.37 -44.82
N ASP A 340 -52.33 19.41 -45.61
CA ASP A 340 -53.29 19.97 -46.56
C ASP A 340 -53.33 19.23 -47.92
N LYS A 341 -52.51 18.20 -48.13
CA LYS A 341 -52.52 17.37 -49.36
C LYS A 341 -53.14 15.98 -49.22
N TRP A 342 -53.63 15.59 -48.04
CA TRP A 342 -54.17 14.25 -47.77
C TRP A 342 -55.69 14.21 -47.57
N LEU A 343 -56.37 15.36 -47.64
CA LEU A 343 -57.83 15.45 -47.65
C LEU A 343 -58.27 16.07 -48.99
N GLY A 344 -58.29 15.25 -50.03
CA GLY A 344 -58.75 15.59 -51.37
C GLY A 344 -59.29 14.37 -52.09
#